data_AF-A0A352PMM1-F1
#
_entry.id   AF-A0A352PMM1-F1
#
_cell.length_a   1.000
_cell.length_b   1.000
_cell.length_c   1.000
_cell.angle_alpha   90.00
_cell.angle_beta   90.00
_cell.angle_gamma   90.00
#
_symmetry.space_group_name_H-M   'P 1'
#
loop_
_entity.id
_entity.type
_entity.pdbx_description
1 polymer ?
#
loop_
_entity_poly.entity_id
_entity_poly.type
_entity_poly.pdbx_seq_one_letter_code
_entity_poly.pdbx_strand_id
1 'polypeptide(L)'
;MRDISMRTPNVQKYIRYDWAAWEAKSDEEFRRILNERNKFCKENFTLEDYDSMIEECSDYPPSCIRWKRIKEKYLAEHQQKEIKIAQVEDTKVPPKQLRKAV
;
A
#
# COMPACT_ATOMS: atom_id res chain seq x y z
N MET A 1 -19.31 2.60 18.03
CA MET A 1 -18.11 2.60 17.17
C MET A 1 -17.75 1.14 16.90
N ARG A 2 -17.45 0.75 15.65
CA ARG A 2 -17.17 -0.66 15.29
C ARG A 2 -15.89 -1.13 15.98
N ASP A 3 -15.83 -2.38 16.45
CA ASP A 3 -14.58 -2.95 16.95
C ASP A 3 -13.62 -3.20 15.78
N ILE A 4 -12.41 -2.67 15.90
CA ILE A 4 -11.35 -2.73 14.89
C ILE A 4 -10.07 -3.37 15.45
N SER A 5 -10.10 -3.88 16.68
CA SER A 5 -8.93 -4.42 17.38
C SER A 5 -8.28 -5.61 16.67
N MET A 6 -9.07 -6.37 15.91
CA MET A 6 -8.62 -7.51 15.11
C MET A 6 -7.88 -7.11 13.82
N ARG A 7 -7.83 -5.82 13.47
CA ARG A 7 -7.16 -5.32 12.27
C ARG A 7 -5.72 -4.94 12.56
N THR A 8 -4.90 -4.86 11.51
CA THR A 8 -3.51 -4.39 11.66
C THR A 8 -3.47 -2.96 12.24
N PRO A 9 -2.38 -2.56 12.91
CA PRO A 9 -2.27 -1.22 13.49
C PRO A 9 -2.46 -0.08 12.47
N ASN A 10 -1.97 -0.25 11.25
CA ASN A 10 -2.12 0.75 10.18
C ASN A 10 -3.56 0.83 9.69
N VAL A 11 -4.26 -0.30 9.55
CA VAL A 11 -5.68 -0.32 9.21
C VAL A 11 -6.52 0.32 10.31
N GLN A 12 -6.21 0.04 11.58
CA GLN A 12 -6.89 0.71 12.69
C GLN A 12 -6.74 2.23 12.61
N LYS A 13 -5.53 2.72 12.32
CA LYS A 13 -5.26 4.15 12.16
C LYS A 13 -5.99 4.73 10.94
N TYR A 14 -6.02 4.02 9.82
CA TYR A 14 -6.82 4.40 8.64
C TYR A 14 -8.30 4.57 8.98
N ILE A 15 -8.89 3.60 9.68
CA ILE A 15 -10.32 3.65 10.05
C ILE A 15 -10.60 4.82 11.00
N ARG A 16 -9.69 5.11 11.93
CA ARG A 16 -9.80 6.28 12.81
C ARG A 16 -9.75 7.60 12.02
N TYR A 17 -8.93 7.69 10.97
CA TYR A 17 -8.98 8.84 10.06
C TYR A 17 -10.31 8.93 9.32
N ASP A 18 -10.88 7.81 8.87
CA ASP A 18 -12.21 7.80 8.23
C ASP A 18 -13.28 8.32 9.19
N TRP A 19 -13.29 7.86 10.45
CA TRP A 19 -14.22 8.37 11.46
C TRP A 19 -14.02 9.86 11.73
N ALA A 20 -12.76 10.30 11.89
CA ALA A 20 -12.46 11.71 12.08
C ALA A 20 -12.92 12.57 10.90
N ALA A 21 -12.81 12.07 9.67
CA ALA A 21 -13.34 12.75 8.50
C ALA A 21 -14.88 12.86 8.58
N TRP A 22 -15.58 11.78 8.93
CA TRP A 22 -17.04 11.82 9.12
C TRP A 22 -17.50 12.82 10.21
N GLU A 23 -16.66 13.08 11.21
CA GLU A 23 -16.93 14.02 12.30
C GLU A 23 -16.45 15.46 12.00
N ALA A 24 -15.84 15.70 10.83
CA ALA A 24 -15.35 17.01 10.44
C ALA A 24 -16.48 18.04 10.39
N LYS A 25 -16.19 19.25 10.88
CA LYS A 25 -17.19 20.33 10.98
C LYS A 25 -17.23 21.21 9.72
N SER A 26 -16.31 21.00 8.79
CA SER A 26 -16.24 21.72 7.52
C SER A 26 -15.68 20.85 6.40
N ASP A 27 -15.99 21.22 5.17
CA ASP A 27 -15.45 20.58 3.96
C ASP A 27 -13.92 20.68 3.88
N GLU A 28 -13.35 21.78 4.37
CA GLU A 28 -11.90 21.98 4.40
C GLU A 28 -11.23 21.00 5.35
N GLU A 29 -11.78 20.87 6.56
CA GLU A 29 -11.30 19.91 7.56
C GLU A 29 -11.45 18.47 7.06
N PHE A 30 -12.62 18.13 6.49
CA PHE A 30 -12.88 16.84 5.85
C PHE A 30 -11.79 16.50 4.83
N ARG A 31 -11.52 17.41 3.88
CA ARG A 31 -10.51 17.21 2.84
C ARG A 31 -9.10 17.09 3.40
N ARG A 32 -8.75 17.88 4.42
CA ARG A 32 -7.44 17.78 5.09
C ARG A 32 -7.23 16.40 5.68
N ILE A 33 -8.22 15.88 6.42
CA ILE A 33 -8.16 14.55 7.04
C ILE A 33 -8.05 13.46 5.97
N LEU A 34 -8.84 13.54 4.90
CA LEU A 34 -8.74 12.57 3.80
C LEU A 34 -7.38 12.58 3.11
N ASN A 35 -6.77 13.76 2.95
CA ASN A 35 -5.43 13.88 2.37
C ASN A 35 -4.36 13.28 3.27
N GLU A 36 -4.41 13.56 4.58
CA GLU A 36 -3.52 12.96 5.57
C GLU A 36 -3.65 11.44 5.59
N ARG A 37 -4.88 10.93 5.59
CA ARG A 37 -5.18 9.49 5.50
C ARG A 37 -4.56 8.85 4.25
N ASN A 38 -4.79 9.44 3.08
CA ASN A 38 -4.29 8.91 1.82
C ASN A 38 -2.75 8.91 1.76
N LYS A 39 -2.13 9.98 2.27
CA LYS A 39 -0.67 10.08 2.39
C LYS A 39 -0.14 8.98 3.32
N PHE A 40 -0.75 8.82 4.49
CA PHE A 40 -0.39 7.79 5.45
C PHE A 40 -0.43 6.39 4.83
N CYS A 41 -1.50 6.03 4.12
CA CYS A 41 -1.58 4.74 3.40
C CYS A 41 -0.44 4.56 2.42
N LYS A 42 -0.16 5.56 1.58
CA LYS A 42 0.87 5.47 0.54
C LYS A 42 2.27 5.23 1.13
N GLU A 43 2.53 5.77 2.31
CA GLU A 43 3.85 5.71 2.95
C GLU A 43 4.02 4.49 3.86
N ASN A 44 2.93 3.95 4.44
CA ASN A 44 3.03 2.98 5.54
C ASN A 44 2.31 1.66 5.29
N PHE A 45 1.39 1.57 4.32
CA PHE A 45 0.67 0.32 4.09
C PHE A 45 1.59 -0.74 3.52
N THR A 46 1.50 -1.92 4.12
CA THR A 46 2.11 -3.17 3.68
C THR A 46 1.08 -4.04 2.96
N LEU A 47 1.54 -5.18 2.43
CA LEU A 47 0.63 -6.15 1.81
C LEU A 47 -0.43 -6.67 2.79
N GLU A 48 -0.04 -6.91 4.04
CA GLU A 48 -0.92 -7.35 5.12
C GLU A 48 -2.01 -6.31 5.45
N ASP A 49 -1.66 -5.03 5.41
CA ASP A 49 -2.63 -3.94 5.62
C ASP A 49 -3.71 -3.92 4.54
N TYR A 50 -3.33 -4.17 3.28
CA TYR A 50 -4.30 -4.29 2.19
C TYR A 50 -5.21 -5.51 2.37
N ASP A 51 -4.68 -6.65 2.81
CA ASP A 51 -5.49 -7.83 3.12
C ASP A 51 -6.47 -7.55 4.27
N SER A 52 -5.98 -6.93 5.34
CA SER A 52 -6.82 -6.54 6.47
C SER A 52 -7.91 -5.52 6.07
N MET A 53 -7.67 -4.61 5.13
CA MET A 53 -8.71 -3.72 4.58
C MET A 53 -9.76 -4.47 3.74
N ILE A 54 -9.33 -5.45 2.95
CA ILE A 54 -10.23 -6.25 2.11
C ILE A 54 -11.19 -7.05 2.98
N GLU A 55 -10.68 -7.64 4.07
CA GLU A 55 -11.51 -8.31 5.07
C GLU A 55 -12.45 -7.35 5.80
N GLU A 56 -12.00 -6.14 6.13
CA GLU A 56 -12.86 -5.15 6.79
C GLU A 56 -14.04 -4.70 5.93
N CYS A 57 -13.83 -4.67 4.61
CA CYS A 57 -14.82 -4.26 3.63
C CYS A 57 -15.56 -5.45 3.00
N SER A 58 -15.40 -6.68 3.50
CA SER A 58 -15.99 -7.88 2.87
C SER A 58 -17.51 -7.80 2.73
N ASP A 59 -18.17 -7.18 3.71
CA ASP A 59 -19.62 -7.01 3.76
C ASP A 59 -20.13 -5.93 2.79
N TYR A 60 -19.23 -5.13 2.20
CA TYR A 60 -19.55 -4.07 1.24
C TYR A 60 -18.76 -4.24 -0.07
N PRO A 61 -19.34 -4.95 -1.07
CA PRO A 61 -18.64 -5.36 -2.27
C PRO A 61 -17.91 -4.25 -3.04
N PRO A 62 -18.45 -3.03 -3.20
CA PRO A 62 -17.75 -1.97 -3.92
C PRO A 62 -16.42 -1.55 -3.27
N SER A 63 -16.38 -1.42 -1.94
CA SER A 63 -15.13 -1.07 -1.23
C SER A 63 -14.13 -2.23 -1.25
N CYS A 64 -14.60 -3.46 -1.07
CA CYS A 64 -13.77 -4.66 -1.20
C CYS A 64 -13.07 -4.73 -2.57
N ILE A 65 -13.82 -4.54 -3.66
CA ILE A 65 -13.28 -4.53 -5.03
C ILE A 65 -12.27 -3.39 -5.21
N ARG A 66 -12.55 -2.20 -4.67
CA ARG A 66 -11.63 -1.08 -4.73
C ARG A 66 -10.31 -1.41 -4.05
N TRP A 67 -10.34 -1.97 -2.84
CA TRP A 67 -9.12 -2.33 -2.10
C TRP A 67 -8.32 -3.44 -2.77
N LYS A 68 -8.99 -4.45 -3.35
CA LYS A 68 -8.34 -5.48 -4.19
C LYS A 68 -7.55 -4.85 -5.35
N ARG A 69 -8.16 -3.91 -6.08
CA ARG A 69 -7.49 -3.19 -7.18
C ARG A 69 -6.30 -2.35 -6.71
N ILE A 70 -6.38 -1.77 -5.51
CA ILE A 70 -5.26 -1.00 -4.95
C ILE A 70 -4.11 -1.94 -4.57
N LYS A 71 -4.42 -3.10 -3.96
CA LYS A 71 -3.44 -4.15 -3.65
C LYS A 71 -2.71 -4.64 -4.91
N GLU A 72 -3.43 -4.90 -5.98
CA GLU A 72 -2.86 -5.31 -7.28
C GLU A 72 -1.88 -4.27 -7.83
N LYS A 73 -2.23 -2.98 -7.77
CA LYS A 73 -1.33 -1.89 -8.19
C LYS A 73 -0.07 -1.82 -7.34
N TYR A 74 -0.21 -1.94 -6.03
CA TYR A 74 0.92 -1.96 -5.10
C TYR A 74 1.89 -3.11 -5.43
N LEU A 75 1.37 -4.32 -5.66
CA LEU A 75 2.17 -5.48 -6.05
C LEU A 75 2.91 -5.25 -7.37
N ALA A 76 2.23 -4.71 -8.38
CA ALA A 76 2.84 -4.41 -9.68
C ALA A 76 3.98 -3.38 -9.54
N GLU A 77 3.79 -2.33 -8.75
CA GLU A 77 4.82 -1.31 -8.49
C GLU A 77 6.03 -1.88 -7.71
N HIS A 78 5.79 -2.76 -6.74
CA HIS A 78 6.85 -3.42 -5.98
C HIS A 78 7.65 -4.41 -6.84
N GLN A 79 6.98 -5.27 -7.61
CA GLN A 79 7.65 -6.21 -8.51
C GLN A 79 8.51 -5.48 -9.56
N GLN A 80 8.05 -4.34 -10.09
CA GLN A 80 8.85 -3.52 -11.00
C GLN A 80 10.09 -2.91 -10.33
N LYS A 81 10.02 -2.56 -9.05
CA LYS A 81 11.20 -2.06 -8.30
C LYS A 81 12.23 -3.16 -8.10
N GLU A 82 11.80 -4.36 -7.74
CA GLU A 82 12.69 -5.53 -7.57
C GLU A 82 13.40 -5.90 -8.86
N ILE A 83 12.67 -5.93 -9.99
CA ILE A 83 13.25 -6.18 -11.32
C ILE A 83 14.32 -5.12 -11.67
N LYS A 84 14.04 -3.84 -11.40
CA LYS A 84 15.01 -2.75 -11.65
C LYS A 84 16.26 -2.88 -10.79
N ILE A 85 16.12 -3.29 -9.52
CA ILE A 85 17.27 -3.52 -8.63
C ILE A 85 18.13 -4.67 -9.17
N ALA A 86 17.50 -5.80 -9.53
CA ALA A 86 18.21 -6.96 -10.07
C ALA A 86 19.00 -6.62 -11.36
N GLN A 87 18.41 -5.85 -12.28
CA GLN A 87 19.10 -5.40 -13.50
C GLN A 87 20.32 -4.48 -13.22
N VAL A 88 20.26 -3.67 -12.16
CA VAL A 88 21.37 -2.79 -11.74
C VAL A 88 22.47 -3.59 -11.03
N GLU A 89 22.14 -4.70 -10.38
CA GLU A 89 23.14 -5.59 -9.76
C GLU A 89 23.87 -6.44 -10.80
N ASP A 90 23.18 -6.96 -11.82
CA ASP A 90 23.80 -7.73 -12.92
C ASP A 90 24.78 -6.90 -13.76
N THR A 91 24.58 -5.59 -13.84
CA THR A 91 25.48 -4.66 -14.58
C THR A 91 26.74 -4.26 -13.81
N LYS A 92 26.88 -4.68 -12.54
CA LYS A 92 28.09 -4.40 -11.72
C LYS A 92 29.20 -5.45 -11.86
N VAL A 93 28.97 -6.55 -12.58
CA VAL A 93 30.03 -7.56 -12.83
C VAL A 93 30.74 -7.23 -14.16
N PRO A 94 32.02 -6.83 -14.15
CA PRO A 94 32.74 -6.56 -15.39
C PRO A 94 32.96 -7.87 -16.16
N PRO A 95 32.93 -7.85 -17.51
CA PRO A 95 33.19 -9.04 -18.30
C PRO A 95 34.64 -9.46 -18.06
N LYS A 96 34.86 -10.50 -17.24
CA LYS A 96 36.13 -11.21 -17.19
C LYS A 96 36.33 -11.80 -18.58
N GLN A 97 37.23 -11.16 -19.33
CA GLN A 97 37.74 -11.63 -20.61
C GLN A 97 38.18 -13.09 -20.45
N LEU A 98 37.34 -14.03 -20.92
CA LEU A 98 37.73 -15.41 -21.13
C LEU A 98 38.76 -15.39 -22.26
N ARG A 99 40.04 -15.27 -21.90
CA ARG A 99 41.14 -15.50 -22.82
C ARG A 99 41.04 -16.93 -23.33
N LYS A 100 40.97 -17.06 -24.65
CA LYS A 100 41.15 -18.30 -25.40
C LYS A 100 42.44 -19.02 -24.95
N ALA A 101 42.34 -20.32 -24.70
CA ALA A 101 43.42 -21.28 -24.85
C ALA A 101 42.90 -22.29 -25.89
N VAL A 102 43.30 -22.12 -27.16
CA VAL A 102 44.38 -22.85 -27.87
C VAL A 102 44.11 -24.35 -27.86
#